data_AF-A0A7V7ZNA3-F1
#
_entry.id   AF-A0A7V7ZNA3-F1
#
_cell.length_a   1.000
_cell.length_b   1.000
_cell.length_c   1.000
_cell.angle_alpha   90.00
_cell.angle_beta   90.00
_cell.angle_gamma   90.00
#
_symmetry.space_group_name_H-M   'P 1'
#
loop_
_entity.id
_entity.type
_entity.pdbx_description
1 polymer ?
#
loop_
_entity_poly.entity_id
_entity_poly.type
_entity_poly.pdbx_seq_one_letter_code
_entity_poly.pdbx_strand_id
1 'polypeptide(L)'
;MKYMPELFDDILLRYGPWQEFERTPVRLLLHAGWKNPRVVGRSGDSGADILATDPKGAIWVFQCKFSSKTPPGKQAINEIRKAGMIYDADKLGIITSQQPTRAFFQELERLKGFGLQIQHLGPEDLKKASYKVPLYVPSRPTLRDYQAEAVERLRSAVLESGHGLIVLATGLGKTVIVAELVADLLSDGFLDRGRILVLAHTVTLVNQLLTSFWRHLPKTIPTHRLADGEKPSFFEGITFATVQSLSNANNLPYFDLVIVDEAHHLGAPGYSKTIEQLNPSKLIGITATPWRAEGTPITSILGKPVFYMGIKEGLAQGYLSNVDYRIYLDSIDWKLVKSESQYGYTIGQLNKKLIIPIRDDEAIHKIREVYDSNNRRRCIVFSPSQIHAQSFASDLRRSGFTAASLTNTDEPTIRFKILSQFAANKIQFICVVDIFNEGVDVPDVDMLVFLRVTHSRRIFVQQLGRGLRLSPTKDNVIVMDFAADIRRIHAAFDLLDNQDDNFVERLPLPHAVVNFIDRSMGNFFYEWIADLGNIQDYEEDELVRLPILDPNQFNFPE
;
A
#
# COMPACT_ATOMS: atom_id res chain seq x y z
N MET A 1 3.14 -38.35 -4.60
CA MET A 1 3.71 -37.00 -4.78
C MET A 1 3.12 -36.44 -6.06
N LYS A 2 2.16 -35.51 -5.97
CA LYS A 2 1.63 -34.83 -7.18
C LYS A 2 2.75 -33.97 -7.77
N TYR A 3 2.88 -34.00 -9.09
CA TYR A 3 3.81 -33.13 -9.83
C TYR A 3 3.61 -31.67 -9.40
N MET A 4 4.65 -31.07 -8.83
CA MET A 4 4.70 -29.62 -8.62
C MET A 4 5.51 -29.02 -9.78
N PRO A 5 4.88 -28.22 -10.65
CA PRO A 5 5.59 -27.67 -11.80
C PRO A 5 6.70 -26.72 -11.35
N GLU A 6 7.84 -26.79 -12.03
CA GLU A 6 8.91 -25.81 -11.86
C GLU A 6 8.48 -24.42 -12.32
N LEU A 7 9.22 -23.39 -11.89
CA LEU A 7 8.93 -21.99 -12.23
C LEU A 7 8.76 -21.76 -13.75
N PHE A 8 9.49 -22.49 -14.59
CA PHE A 8 9.37 -22.46 -16.06
C PHE A 8 9.12 -23.86 -16.62
N ASP A 9 8.03 -24.47 -16.18
CA ASP A 9 7.53 -25.75 -16.68
C ASP A 9 7.08 -25.68 -18.16
N ASP A 10 7.37 -26.73 -18.94
CA ASP A 10 7.05 -26.77 -20.38
C ASP A 10 5.55 -26.73 -20.67
N ILE A 11 4.72 -27.28 -19.80
CA ILE A 11 3.27 -27.27 -19.94
C ILE A 11 2.78 -25.85 -19.66
N LEU A 12 3.25 -25.20 -18.60
CA LEU A 12 2.85 -23.83 -18.27
C LEU A 12 3.31 -22.82 -19.33
N LEU A 13 4.52 -22.98 -19.87
CA LEU A 13 5.03 -22.14 -20.96
C LEU A 13 4.21 -22.25 -22.26
N ARG A 14 3.52 -23.38 -22.49
CA ARG A 14 2.75 -23.61 -23.71
C ARG A 14 1.24 -23.43 -23.54
N TYR A 15 0.71 -23.81 -22.38
CA TYR A 15 -0.73 -23.97 -22.15
C TYR A 15 -1.22 -23.27 -20.88
N GLY A 16 -0.32 -22.64 -20.11
CA GLY A 16 -0.70 -21.84 -18.95
C GLY A 16 -1.41 -20.53 -19.33
N PRO A 17 -1.98 -19.81 -18.36
CA PRO A 17 -2.51 -18.47 -18.57
C PRO A 17 -1.40 -17.52 -19.03
N TRP A 18 -1.65 -16.73 -20.07
CA TRP A 18 -0.66 -15.79 -20.57
C TRP A 18 -0.28 -14.72 -19.53
N GLN A 19 -1.22 -14.34 -18.65
CA GLN A 19 -0.97 -13.41 -17.55
C GLN A 19 -0.01 -14.00 -16.51
N GLU A 20 -0.03 -15.33 -16.31
CA GLU A 20 0.93 -16.02 -15.46
C GLU A 20 2.33 -15.96 -16.08
N PHE A 21 2.43 -16.17 -17.40
CA PHE A 21 3.68 -16.04 -18.13
C PHE A 21 4.33 -14.65 -18.03
N GLU A 22 3.57 -13.57 -17.89
CA GLU A 22 4.14 -12.23 -17.65
C GLU A 22 4.67 -12.05 -16.22
N ARG A 23 4.04 -12.70 -15.24
CA ARG A 23 4.44 -12.60 -13.82
C ARG A 23 5.63 -13.49 -13.48
N THR A 24 5.77 -14.64 -14.13
CA THR A 24 6.86 -15.58 -13.85
C THR A 24 8.26 -14.99 -14.07
N PRO A 25 8.55 -14.24 -15.16
CA PRO A 25 9.81 -13.54 -15.32
C PRO A 25 10.02 -12.43 -14.27
N VAL A 26 8.97 -11.72 -13.84
CA VAL A 26 9.08 -10.73 -12.76
C VAL A 26 9.60 -11.39 -11.49
N ARG A 27 9.05 -12.57 -11.13
CA ARG A 27 9.53 -13.37 -10.00
C ARG A 27 10.99 -13.81 -10.21
N LEU A 28 11.35 -14.29 -11.40
CA LEU A 28 12.73 -14.66 -11.73
C LEU A 28 13.70 -13.49 -11.50
N LEU A 29 13.37 -12.30 -11.99
CA LEU A 29 14.19 -11.10 -11.82
C LEU A 29 14.34 -10.73 -10.34
N LEU A 30 13.29 -10.89 -9.54
CA LEU A 30 13.35 -10.68 -8.09
C LEU A 30 14.34 -11.65 -7.42
N HIS A 31 14.31 -12.94 -7.77
CA HIS A 31 15.29 -13.93 -7.28
C HIS A 31 16.71 -13.65 -7.82
N ALA A 32 16.84 -13.05 -9.00
CA ALA A 32 18.12 -12.60 -9.54
C ALA A 32 18.67 -11.33 -8.85
N GLY A 33 17.95 -10.75 -7.87
CA GLY A 33 18.37 -9.55 -7.14
C GLY A 33 18.13 -8.24 -7.87
N TRP A 34 17.25 -8.24 -8.89
CA TRP A 34 16.85 -7.02 -9.58
C TRP A 34 15.92 -6.19 -8.71
N LYS A 35 15.94 -4.87 -8.90
CA LYS A 35 15.15 -3.91 -8.11
C LYS A 35 13.85 -3.58 -8.82
N ASN A 36 12.77 -3.51 -8.04
CA ASN A 36 11.42 -3.10 -8.45
C ASN A 36 10.88 -3.78 -9.74
N PRO A 37 11.06 -5.10 -9.95
CA PRO A 37 10.46 -5.77 -11.10
C PRO A 37 8.93 -5.76 -10.94
N ARG A 38 8.21 -5.34 -11.98
CA ARG A 38 6.74 -5.31 -11.97
C ARG A 38 6.14 -5.47 -13.36
N VAL A 39 4.96 -6.06 -13.41
CA VAL A 39 4.13 -6.10 -14.62
C VAL A 39 3.49 -4.74 -14.84
N VAL A 40 3.56 -4.23 -16.07
CA VAL A 40 2.94 -2.98 -16.50
C VAL A 40 1.97 -3.15 -17.69
N GLY A 41 1.95 -4.34 -18.31
CA GLY A 41 1.09 -4.65 -19.44
C GLY A 41 -0.41 -4.58 -19.10
N ARG A 42 -1.17 -3.85 -19.91
CA ARG A 42 -2.63 -3.71 -19.93
C ARG A 42 -3.05 -3.28 -21.34
N SER A 43 -4.32 -3.46 -21.71
CA SER A 43 -4.85 -2.99 -23.00
C SER A 43 -4.44 -1.53 -23.28
N GLY A 44 -3.59 -1.30 -24.29
CA GLY A 44 -3.03 0.01 -24.65
C GLY A 44 -1.58 0.30 -24.22
N ASP A 45 -0.89 -0.66 -23.59
CA ASP A 45 0.46 -0.56 -22.99
C ASP A 45 1.63 -0.22 -23.91
N SER A 46 1.39 -0.01 -25.20
CA SER A 46 2.38 0.41 -26.19
C SER A 46 3.61 -0.51 -26.28
N GLY A 47 3.47 -1.78 -25.85
CA GLY A 47 4.48 -2.82 -26.01
C GLY A 47 5.45 -3.02 -24.83
N ALA A 48 5.12 -2.57 -23.62
CA ALA A 48 5.86 -2.96 -22.42
C ALA A 48 5.00 -3.82 -21.50
N ASP A 49 5.52 -4.99 -21.14
CA ASP A 49 4.82 -5.89 -20.23
C ASP A 49 5.49 -5.91 -18.85
N ILE A 50 6.81 -5.74 -18.80
CA ILE A 50 7.59 -5.75 -17.55
C ILE A 50 8.57 -4.58 -17.52
N LEU A 51 8.69 -3.97 -16.35
CA LEU A 51 9.73 -3.00 -16.02
C LEU A 51 10.53 -3.48 -14.82
N ALA A 52 11.85 -3.35 -14.88
CA ALA A 52 12.75 -3.68 -13.78
C ALA A 52 14.03 -2.84 -13.85
N THR A 53 14.74 -2.73 -12.73
CA THR A 53 16.07 -2.13 -12.67
C THR A 53 17.10 -3.19 -12.34
N ASP A 54 18.13 -3.33 -13.16
CA ASP A 54 19.17 -4.32 -12.91
C ASP A 54 20.07 -3.92 -11.72
N PRO A 55 20.92 -4.82 -11.18
CA PRO A 55 21.81 -4.50 -10.08
C PRO A 55 22.82 -3.37 -10.37
N LYS A 56 23.06 -3.03 -11.65
CA LYS A 56 23.93 -1.93 -12.08
C LYS A 56 23.19 -0.60 -12.18
N GLY A 57 21.87 -0.59 -11.99
CA GLY A 57 21.04 0.61 -12.01
C GLY A 57 20.41 0.93 -13.37
N ALA A 58 20.57 0.08 -14.39
CA ALA A 58 19.96 0.30 -15.70
C ALA A 58 18.47 -0.05 -15.68
N ILE A 59 17.63 0.77 -16.30
CA ILE A 59 16.20 0.55 -16.48
C ILE A 59 15.98 -0.37 -17.68
N TRP A 60 15.31 -1.49 -17.43
CA TRP A 60 14.95 -2.46 -18.44
C TRP A 60 13.45 -2.43 -18.70
N VAL A 61 13.09 -2.44 -19.98
CA VAL A 61 11.75 -2.80 -20.45
C VAL A 61 11.81 -4.18 -21.06
N PHE A 62 10.85 -5.03 -20.73
CA PHE A 62 10.63 -6.29 -21.42
C PHE A 62 9.26 -6.36 -22.06
N GLN A 63 9.22 -6.92 -23.27
CA GLN A 63 8.01 -7.40 -23.91
C GLN A 63 7.98 -8.94 -23.81
N CYS A 64 6.94 -9.46 -23.19
CA CYS A 64 6.57 -10.86 -23.18
C CYS A 64 5.73 -11.20 -24.41
N LYS A 65 6.07 -12.29 -25.10
CA LYS A 65 5.23 -12.89 -26.15
C LYS A 65 4.90 -14.32 -25.79
N PHE A 66 3.69 -14.47 -25.27
CA PHE A 66 3.07 -15.76 -25.07
C PHE A 66 2.35 -16.18 -26.36
N SER A 67 2.68 -17.35 -26.90
CA SER A 67 1.97 -17.92 -28.03
C SER A 67 2.00 -19.43 -27.97
N SER A 68 0.86 -20.07 -28.24
CA SER A 68 0.74 -21.53 -28.32
C SER A 68 0.84 -22.06 -29.76
N LYS A 69 0.56 -21.21 -30.77
CA LYS A 69 0.40 -21.63 -32.18
C LYS A 69 1.37 -20.96 -33.15
N THR A 70 1.59 -19.65 -33.01
CA THR A 70 2.36 -18.87 -33.98
C THR A 70 3.65 -18.36 -33.35
N PRO A 71 4.83 -18.76 -33.84
CA PRO A 71 6.10 -18.28 -33.33
C PRO A 71 6.22 -16.75 -33.40
N PRO A 72 6.81 -16.08 -32.39
CA PRO A 72 7.03 -14.64 -32.42
C PRO A 72 7.83 -14.19 -33.65
N GLY A 73 7.34 -13.14 -34.31
CA GLY A 73 7.93 -12.54 -35.50
C GLY A 73 8.56 -11.17 -35.24
N LYS A 74 9.01 -10.51 -36.31
CA LYS A 74 9.66 -9.17 -36.26
C LYS A 74 8.83 -8.08 -35.58
N GLN A 75 7.50 -8.24 -35.51
CA GLN A 75 6.61 -7.25 -34.89
C GLN A 75 6.96 -6.99 -33.42
N ALA A 76 7.34 -8.02 -32.66
CA ALA A 76 7.74 -7.88 -31.26
C ALA A 76 8.96 -6.95 -31.08
N ILE A 77 9.84 -6.88 -32.08
CA ILE A 77 11.00 -5.99 -32.10
C ILE A 77 10.57 -4.53 -32.28
N ASN A 78 9.55 -4.27 -33.11
CA ASN A 78 9.04 -2.93 -33.29
C ASN A 78 8.29 -2.43 -32.04
N GLU A 79 7.55 -3.32 -31.38
CA GLU A 79 6.83 -3.01 -30.14
C GLU A 79 7.80 -2.67 -29.00
N ILE A 80 8.82 -3.50 -28.75
CA ILE A 80 9.79 -3.21 -27.68
C ILE A 80 10.59 -1.94 -27.94
N ARG A 81 10.82 -1.56 -29.21
CA ARG A 81 11.49 -0.30 -29.55
C ARG A 81 10.63 0.91 -29.24
N LYS A 82 9.34 0.84 -29.56
CA LYS A 82 8.37 1.89 -29.19
C LYS A 82 8.28 2.02 -27.67
N ALA A 83 8.18 0.89 -26.98
CA ALA A 83 8.19 0.84 -25.54
C ALA A 83 9.49 1.44 -24.97
N GLY A 84 10.66 1.06 -25.48
CA GLY A 84 11.94 1.64 -25.07
C GLY A 84 11.96 3.17 -25.09
N MET A 85 11.38 3.78 -26.13
CA MET A 85 11.26 5.24 -26.25
C MET A 85 10.25 5.84 -25.27
N ILE A 86 9.08 5.21 -25.09
CA ILE A 86 8.01 5.69 -24.21
C ILE A 86 8.45 5.65 -22.74
N TYR A 87 9.15 4.58 -22.37
CA TYR A 87 9.57 4.31 -20.99
C TYR A 87 10.98 4.83 -20.68
N ASP A 88 11.66 5.45 -21.64
CA ASP A 88 13.02 6.01 -21.50
C ASP A 88 14.01 4.96 -20.92
N ALA A 89 14.00 3.77 -21.53
CA ALA A 89 14.72 2.61 -21.01
C ALA A 89 16.15 2.52 -21.52
N ASP A 90 17.09 2.22 -20.63
CA ASP A 90 18.49 2.00 -20.95
C ASP A 90 18.72 0.70 -21.73
N LYS A 91 17.88 -0.30 -21.47
CA LYS A 91 18.01 -1.66 -22.00
C LYS A 91 16.66 -2.25 -22.39
N LEU A 92 16.68 -3.06 -23.44
CA LEU A 92 15.49 -3.66 -24.04
C LEU A 92 15.60 -5.18 -24.02
N GLY A 93 14.51 -5.83 -23.63
CA GLY A 93 14.39 -7.28 -23.60
C GLY A 93 13.12 -7.81 -24.26
N ILE A 94 13.21 -8.98 -24.88
CA ILE A 94 12.06 -9.72 -25.39
C ILE A 94 12.08 -11.11 -24.76
N ILE A 95 10.99 -11.48 -24.11
CA ILE A 95 10.80 -12.77 -23.44
C ILE A 95 9.76 -13.55 -24.23
N THR A 96 10.06 -14.78 -24.64
CA THR A 96 9.14 -15.57 -25.46
C THR A 96 8.85 -16.94 -24.87
N SER A 97 7.59 -17.34 -24.91
CA SER A 97 7.16 -18.65 -24.40
C SER A 97 7.46 -19.80 -25.38
N GLN A 98 7.83 -19.46 -26.63
CA GLN A 98 8.31 -20.38 -27.66
C GLN A 98 9.50 -19.78 -28.42
N GLN A 99 10.18 -20.59 -29.22
CA GLN A 99 11.29 -20.14 -30.07
C GLN A 99 10.80 -19.20 -31.18
N PRO A 100 11.41 -18.01 -31.37
CA PRO A 100 11.04 -17.08 -32.44
C PRO A 100 11.37 -17.59 -33.85
N THR A 101 10.81 -16.91 -34.86
CA THR A 101 11.12 -17.17 -36.28
C THR A 101 12.57 -16.79 -36.65
N ARG A 102 13.14 -17.38 -37.72
CA ARG A 102 14.45 -16.97 -38.26
C ARG A 102 14.50 -15.48 -38.62
N ALA A 103 13.39 -14.95 -39.14
CA ALA A 103 13.21 -13.55 -39.48
C ALA A 103 13.40 -12.62 -38.26
N PHE A 104 12.98 -13.05 -37.07
CA PHE A 104 13.19 -12.31 -35.82
C PHE A 104 14.68 -12.17 -35.49
N PHE A 105 15.45 -13.28 -35.52
CA PHE A 105 16.88 -13.24 -35.21
C PHE A 105 17.70 -12.43 -36.23
N GLN A 106 17.35 -12.51 -37.52
CA GLN A 106 17.99 -11.68 -38.56
C GLN A 106 17.79 -10.18 -38.29
N GLU A 107 16.62 -9.79 -37.79
CA GLU A 107 16.33 -8.39 -37.46
C GLU A 107 17.07 -7.93 -36.20
N LEU A 108 17.22 -8.79 -35.19
CA LEU A 108 18.03 -8.50 -34.00
C LEU A 108 19.51 -8.25 -34.37
N GLU A 109 20.10 -9.11 -35.20
CA GLU A 109 21.48 -8.93 -35.65
C GLU A 109 21.64 -7.68 -36.53
N ARG A 110 20.64 -7.38 -37.37
CA ARG A 110 20.62 -6.14 -38.16
C ARG A 110 20.67 -4.91 -37.24
N LEU A 111 19.84 -4.86 -36.21
CA LEU A 111 19.77 -3.74 -35.26
C LEU A 111 21.03 -3.61 -34.39
N LYS A 112 21.62 -4.73 -34.01
CA LYS A 112 22.92 -4.78 -33.31
C LYS A 112 24.01 -4.13 -34.15
N GLY A 113 23.99 -4.30 -35.47
CA GLY A 113 24.88 -3.59 -36.41
C GLY A 113 24.72 -2.07 -36.40
N PHE A 114 23.56 -1.56 -36.00
CA PHE A 114 23.29 -0.12 -35.79
C PHE A 114 23.51 0.33 -34.33
N GLY A 115 24.11 -0.51 -33.49
CA GLY A 115 24.38 -0.20 -32.07
C GLY A 115 23.20 -0.38 -31.12
N LEU A 116 22.03 -0.82 -31.61
CA LEU A 116 20.87 -1.09 -30.76
C LEU A 116 20.87 -2.55 -30.31
N GLN A 117 21.18 -2.79 -29.04
CA GLN A 117 21.14 -4.14 -28.45
C GLN A 117 19.78 -4.41 -27.81
N ILE A 118 19.10 -5.45 -28.29
CA ILE A 118 17.87 -6.00 -27.69
C ILE A 118 18.17 -7.44 -27.28
N GLN A 119 17.99 -7.75 -25.99
CA GLN A 119 18.23 -9.10 -25.47
C GLN A 119 16.99 -9.97 -25.69
N HIS A 120 17.19 -11.21 -26.15
CA HIS A 120 16.13 -12.20 -26.24
C HIS A 120 16.32 -13.30 -25.19
N LEU A 121 15.23 -13.69 -24.53
CA LEU A 121 15.16 -14.79 -23.57
C LEU A 121 14.08 -15.77 -24.04
N GLY A 122 14.50 -16.93 -24.55
CA GLY A 122 13.60 -18.02 -24.92
C GLY A 122 13.32 -18.99 -23.76
N PRO A 123 12.50 -20.02 -24.00
CA PRO A 123 12.13 -21.02 -22.98
C PRO A 123 13.33 -21.66 -22.28
N GLU A 124 14.34 -22.08 -23.05
CA GLU A 124 15.54 -22.72 -22.52
C GLU A 124 16.43 -21.75 -21.75
N ASP A 125 16.46 -20.47 -22.12
CA ASP A 125 17.19 -19.45 -21.39
C ASP A 125 16.53 -19.15 -20.05
N LEU A 126 15.19 -19.10 -20.02
CA LEU A 126 14.40 -18.92 -18.81
C LEU A 126 14.58 -20.08 -17.84
N LYS A 127 14.53 -21.33 -18.31
CA LYS A 127 14.82 -22.52 -17.49
C LYS A 127 16.24 -22.47 -16.94
N LYS A 128 17.25 -22.23 -17.78
CA LYS A 128 18.65 -22.11 -17.33
C LYS A 128 18.84 -20.99 -16.32
N ALA A 129 18.18 -19.85 -16.52
CA ALA A 129 18.23 -18.74 -15.59
C ALA A 129 17.56 -19.11 -14.24
N SER A 130 16.44 -19.85 -14.28
CA SER A 130 15.74 -20.32 -13.09
C SER A 130 16.63 -21.19 -12.21
N TYR A 131 17.47 -22.06 -12.78
CA TYR A 131 18.39 -22.88 -12.00
C TYR A 131 19.56 -22.08 -11.41
N LYS A 132 19.97 -20.98 -12.06
CA LYS A 132 21.10 -20.14 -11.63
C LYS A 132 20.75 -19.19 -10.49
N VAL A 133 19.50 -18.74 -10.39
CA VAL A 133 19.08 -17.83 -9.30
C VAL A 133 18.92 -18.58 -7.97
N PRO A 134 19.15 -17.93 -6.82
CA PRO A 134 18.96 -18.55 -5.51
C PRO A 134 17.51 -19.00 -5.26
N LEU A 135 17.35 -19.96 -4.34
CA LEU A 135 16.04 -20.49 -3.95
C LEU A 135 15.16 -19.39 -3.34
N TYR A 136 15.72 -18.55 -2.48
CA TYR A 136 15.07 -17.37 -1.91
C TYR A 136 15.63 -16.10 -2.53
N VAL A 137 14.89 -15.00 -2.42
CA VAL A 137 15.39 -13.69 -2.88
C VAL A 137 16.58 -13.26 -2.00
N PRO A 138 17.63 -12.64 -2.57
CA PRO A 138 18.79 -12.18 -1.78
C PRO A 138 18.45 -11.17 -0.68
N SER A 139 17.39 -10.38 -0.89
CA SER A 139 16.92 -9.36 0.05
C SER A 139 15.74 -9.85 0.90
N ARG A 140 15.75 -11.12 1.35
CA ARG A 140 14.69 -11.65 2.22
C ARG A 140 14.66 -10.84 3.52
N PRO A 141 13.51 -10.25 3.91
CA PRO A 141 13.41 -9.50 5.15
C PRO A 141 13.68 -10.40 6.37
N THR A 142 14.44 -9.90 7.34
CA THR A 142 14.52 -10.50 8.67
C THR A 142 13.35 -10.03 9.51
N LEU A 143 12.72 -10.95 10.24
CA LEU A 143 11.64 -10.60 11.17
C LEU A 143 12.17 -9.76 12.32
N ARG A 144 11.36 -8.79 12.75
CA ARG A 144 11.53 -8.11 14.04
C ARG A 144 11.01 -9.00 15.17
N ASP A 145 11.42 -8.76 16.40
CA ASP A 145 11.07 -9.60 17.55
C ASP A 145 9.54 -9.77 17.70
N TYR A 146 8.78 -8.69 17.63
CA TYR A 146 7.31 -8.77 17.69
C TYR A 146 6.69 -9.51 16.51
N GLN A 147 7.33 -9.49 15.33
CA GLN A 147 6.84 -10.21 14.15
C GLN A 147 7.07 -11.70 14.33
N ALA A 148 8.23 -12.10 14.86
CA ALA A 148 8.52 -13.49 15.20
C ALA A 148 7.55 -14.01 16.27
N GLU A 149 7.30 -13.22 17.33
CA GLU A 149 6.30 -13.55 18.35
C GLU A 149 4.89 -13.69 17.76
N ALA A 150 4.49 -12.76 16.89
CA ALA A 150 3.19 -12.79 16.24
C ALA A 150 3.02 -14.01 15.32
N VAL A 151 4.07 -14.39 14.56
CA VAL A 151 4.08 -15.61 13.74
C VAL A 151 3.90 -16.85 14.62
N GLU A 152 4.66 -16.96 15.72
CA GLU A 152 4.58 -18.13 16.59
C GLU A 152 3.20 -18.27 17.23
N ARG A 153 2.66 -17.19 17.82
CA ARG A 153 1.31 -17.22 18.41
C ARG A 153 0.22 -17.56 17.41
N LEU A 154 0.32 -17.02 16.20
CA LEU A 154 -0.64 -17.33 15.14
C LEU A 154 -0.50 -18.77 14.66
N ARG A 155 0.73 -19.29 14.57
CA ARG A 155 0.99 -20.70 14.26
C ARG A 155 0.35 -21.62 15.29
N SER A 156 0.58 -21.38 16.59
CA SER A 156 -0.03 -22.18 17.67
C SER A 156 -1.56 -22.14 17.59
N ALA A 157 -2.17 -20.95 17.45
CA ALA A 157 -3.62 -20.81 17.37
C ALA A 157 -4.23 -21.55 16.17
N VAL A 158 -3.58 -21.49 15.01
CA VAL A 158 -4.02 -22.17 13.79
C VAL A 158 -3.89 -23.69 13.91
N LEU A 159 -2.86 -24.18 14.60
CA LEU A 159 -2.67 -25.62 14.85
C LEU A 159 -3.65 -26.17 15.90
N GLU A 160 -3.99 -25.38 16.93
CA GLU A 160 -4.86 -25.82 18.03
C GLU A 160 -6.36 -25.64 17.73
N SER A 161 -6.74 -24.47 17.21
CA SER A 161 -8.14 -24.06 17.07
C SER A 161 -8.61 -23.95 15.61
N GLY A 162 -7.68 -24.04 14.65
CA GLY A 162 -7.95 -23.77 13.24
C GLY A 162 -8.12 -22.29 12.90
N HIS A 163 -8.24 -21.39 13.88
CA HIS A 163 -8.57 -20.00 13.65
C HIS A 163 -7.52 -19.06 14.27
N GLY A 164 -7.34 -17.88 13.67
CA GLY A 164 -6.46 -16.88 14.25
C GLY A 164 -6.73 -15.48 13.74
N LEU A 165 -6.65 -14.50 14.64
CA LEU A 165 -6.82 -13.09 14.31
C LEU A 165 -5.58 -12.30 14.76
N ILE A 166 -4.95 -11.60 13.82
CA ILE A 166 -3.89 -10.63 14.11
C ILE A 166 -4.40 -9.21 13.87
N VAL A 167 -4.17 -8.33 14.84
CA VAL A 167 -4.43 -6.90 14.72
C VAL A 167 -3.12 -6.14 14.78
N LEU A 168 -2.74 -5.51 13.66
CA LEU A 168 -1.48 -4.76 13.55
C LEU A 168 -1.67 -3.45 12.81
N ALA A 169 -1.21 -2.36 13.40
CA ALA A 169 -1.19 -1.07 12.75
C ALA A 169 -0.49 -1.10 11.38
N THR A 170 -0.96 -0.23 10.48
CA THR A 170 -0.33 -0.01 9.18
C THR A 170 1.13 0.45 9.38
N GLY A 171 2.06 -0.21 8.69
CA GLY A 171 3.50 0.05 8.85
C GLY A 171 4.24 -1.01 9.67
N LEU A 172 3.54 -1.85 10.44
CA LEU A 172 4.13 -2.93 11.23
C LEU A 172 4.35 -4.25 10.45
N GLY A 173 4.18 -4.24 9.13
CA GLY A 173 4.50 -5.40 8.29
C GLY A 173 3.52 -6.56 8.41
N LYS A 174 2.20 -6.29 8.38
CA LYS A 174 1.14 -7.31 8.30
C LYS A 174 1.50 -8.44 7.34
N THR A 175 1.76 -8.10 6.08
CA THR A 175 2.08 -9.03 5.00
C THR A 175 3.33 -9.88 5.29
N VAL A 176 4.33 -9.35 6.00
CA VAL A 176 5.54 -10.09 6.36
C VAL A 176 5.20 -11.26 7.28
N ILE A 177 4.39 -11.02 8.31
CA ILE A 177 3.96 -12.05 9.26
C ILE A 177 3.17 -13.15 8.56
N VAL A 178 2.23 -12.77 7.68
CA VAL A 178 1.44 -13.76 6.93
C VAL A 178 2.31 -14.60 6.01
N ALA A 179 3.19 -13.95 5.25
CA ALA A 179 3.99 -14.61 4.25
C ALA A 179 5.01 -15.57 4.89
N GLU A 180 5.55 -15.20 6.05
CA GLU A 180 6.44 -16.05 6.82
C GLU A 180 5.71 -17.25 7.41
N LEU A 181 4.57 -17.04 8.07
CA LEU A 181 3.74 -18.14 8.58
C LEU A 181 3.38 -19.14 7.47
N VAL A 182 3.00 -18.64 6.30
CA VAL A 182 2.68 -19.48 5.13
C VAL A 182 3.91 -20.26 4.67
N ALA A 183 5.09 -19.63 4.64
CA ALA A 183 6.33 -20.30 4.30
C ALA A 183 6.67 -21.42 5.30
N ASP A 184 6.47 -21.20 6.61
CA ASP A 184 6.71 -22.18 7.66
C ASP A 184 5.73 -23.35 7.56
N LEU A 185 4.42 -23.08 7.44
CA LEU A 185 3.40 -24.12 7.32
C LEU A 185 3.59 -25.01 6.08
N LEU A 186 4.04 -24.42 4.96
CA LEU A 186 4.39 -25.17 3.75
C LEU A 186 5.65 -26.02 3.93
N SER A 187 6.66 -25.50 4.62
CA SER A 187 7.95 -26.18 4.82
C SER A 187 7.82 -27.38 5.77
N ASP A 188 7.00 -27.24 6.79
CA ASP A 188 6.74 -28.28 7.80
C ASP A 188 5.79 -29.39 7.29
N GLY A 189 5.17 -29.21 6.12
CA GLY A 189 4.22 -30.20 5.56
C GLY A 189 2.90 -30.29 6.31
N PHE A 190 2.50 -29.25 7.06
CA PHE A 190 1.24 -29.22 7.83
C PHE A 190 -0.03 -29.09 7.00
N LEU A 191 0.09 -28.95 5.68
CA LEU A 191 -1.02 -28.77 4.77
C LEU A 191 -1.18 -30.00 3.89
N ASP A 192 -2.23 -30.78 4.14
CA ASP A 192 -2.51 -32.07 3.49
C ASP A 192 -2.45 -31.99 1.96
N ARG A 193 -2.97 -30.91 1.37
CA ARG A 193 -3.04 -30.71 -0.08
C ARG A 193 -2.11 -29.60 -0.57
N GLY A 194 -1.45 -28.88 0.34
CA GLY A 194 -0.58 -27.74 0.04
C GLY A 194 -1.32 -26.60 -0.67
N ARG A 195 -2.61 -26.38 -0.37
CA ARG A 195 -3.45 -25.37 -1.04
C ARG A 195 -3.83 -24.26 -0.08
N ILE A 196 -3.34 -23.06 -0.36
CA ILE A 196 -3.58 -21.87 0.46
C ILE A 196 -4.33 -20.84 -0.38
N LEU A 197 -5.31 -20.18 0.21
CA LEU A 197 -6.03 -19.07 -0.39
C LEU A 197 -5.78 -17.79 0.39
N VAL A 198 -5.38 -16.72 -0.30
CA VAL A 198 -5.21 -15.39 0.27
C VAL A 198 -6.21 -14.46 -0.38
N LEU A 199 -7.12 -13.90 0.43
CA LEU A 199 -8.20 -13.03 0.01
C LEU A 199 -7.88 -11.57 0.30
N ALA A 200 -8.17 -10.72 -0.70
CA ALA A 200 -8.18 -9.27 -0.57
C ALA A 200 -9.39 -8.69 -1.31
N HIS A 201 -9.76 -7.44 -1.02
CA HIS A 201 -10.97 -6.85 -1.60
C HIS A 201 -10.78 -6.24 -2.99
N THR A 202 -9.55 -5.88 -3.40
CA THR A 202 -9.25 -5.34 -4.73
C THR A 202 -8.21 -6.14 -5.50
N VAL A 203 -8.28 -6.07 -6.84
CA VAL A 203 -7.28 -6.68 -7.74
C VAL A 203 -5.88 -6.09 -7.50
N THR A 204 -5.80 -4.80 -7.19
CA THR A 204 -4.54 -4.12 -6.90
C THR A 204 -3.87 -4.70 -5.65
N LEU A 205 -4.63 -4.92 -4.57
CA LEU A 205 -4.11 -5.53 -3.35
C LEU A 205 -3.73 -7.00 -3.57
N VAL A 206 -4.51 -7.75 -4.34
CA VAL A 206 -4.15 -9.12 -4.75
C VAL A 206 -2.76 -9.15 -5.41
N ASN A 207 -2.51 -8.25 -6.37
CA ASN A 207 -1.20 -8.17 -7.05
C ASN A 207 -0.07 -7.76 -6.10
N GLN A 208 -0.35 -6.84 -5.16
CA GLN A 208 0.62 -6.39 -4.17
C GLN A 208 0.98 -7.51 -3.19
N LEU A 209 -0.01 -8.22 -2.66
CA LEU A 209 0.19 -9.36 -1.75
C LEU A 209 0.98 -10.46 -2.46
N LEU A 210 0.58 -10.83 -3.68
CA LEU A 210 1.27 -11.84 -4.48
C LEU A 210 2.76 -11.51 -4.65
N THR A 211 3.08 -10.27 -5.04
CA THR A 211 4.48 -9.83 -5.22
C THR A 211 5.24 -9.76 -3.90
N SER A 212 4.57 -9.36 -2.82
CA SER A 212 5.18 -9.27 -1.48
C SER A 212 5.54 -10.65 -0.92
N PHE A 213 4.66 -11.64 -1.12
CA PHE A 213 4.89 -13.02 -0.69
C PHE A 213 6.12 -13.65 -1.34
N TRP A 214 6.43 -13.32 -2.60
CA TRP A 214 7.63 -13.84 -3.27
C TRP A 214 8.94 -13.52 -2.54
N ARG A 215 8.98 -12.52 -1.65
CA ARG A 215 10.16 -12.22 -0.84
C ARG A 215 10.40 -13.21 0.30
N HIS A 216 9.36 -13.94 0.69
CA HIS A 216 9.39 -14.91 1.79
C HIS A 216 9.36 -16.35 1.28
N LEU A 217 8.87 -16.56 0.06
CA LEU A 217 8.70 -17.88 -0.52
C LEU A 217 9.95 -18.32 -1.30
N PRO A 218 10.27 -19.62 -1.29
CA PRO A 218 11.22 -20.16 -2.24
C PRO A 218 10.62 -20.11 -3.65
N LYS A 219 11.47 -19.98 -4.69
CA LYS A 219 11.04 -19.89 -6.10
C LYS A 219 10.23 -21.10 -6.60
N THR A 220 10.30 -22.22 -5.87
CA THR A 220 9.64 -23.49 -6.19
C THR A 220 8.16 -23.53 -5.80
N ILE A 221 7.70 -22.67 -4.88
CA ILE A 221 6.29 -22.67 -4.46
C ILE A 221 5.45 -21.95 -5.51
N PRO A 222 4.45 -22.60 -6.15
CA PRO A 222 3.60 -21.96 -7.13
C PRO A 222 2.73 -20.87 -6.50
N THR A 223 2.50 -19.78 -7.23
CA THR A 223 1.63 -18.68 -6.82
C THR A 223 0.67 -18.32 -7.94
N HIS A 224 -0.62 -18.32 -7.64
CA HIS A 224 -1.71 -18.18 -8.58
C HIS A 224 -2.46 -16.88 -8.37
N ARG A 225 -3.09 -16.38 -9.44
CA ARG A 225 -4.04 -15.26 -9.35
C ARG A 225 -5.41 -15.71 -9.81
N LEU A 226 -6.42 -15.47 -8.98
CA LEU A 226 -7.84 -15.64 -9.30
C LEU A 226 -8.53 -14.28 -9.16
N ALA A 227 -8.30 -13.42 -10.15
CA ALA A 227 -8.82 -12.06 -10.19
C ALA A 227 -8.88 -11.57 -11.64
N ASP A 228 -9.80 -10.64 -11.93
CA ASP A 228 -9.84 -9.95 -13.24
C ASP A 228 -9.97 -10.90 -14.44
N GLY A 229 -10.85 -11.91 -14.32
CA GLY A 229 -11.10 -12.92 -15.35
C GLY A 229 -10.04 -14.02 -15.47
N GLU A 230 -8.91 -13.89 -14.76
CA GLU A 230 -7.87 -14.92 -14.73
C GLU A 230 -8.28 -16.10 -13.84
N LYS A 231 -7.98 -17.32 -14.30
CA LYS A 231 -8.16 -18.56 -13.54
C LYS A 231 -6.90 -19.42 -13.66
N PRO A 232 -6.40 -19.98 -12.55
CA PRO A 232 -5.20 -20.79 -12.59
C PRO A 232 -5.47 -22.17 -13.18
N SER A 233 -4.46 -22.75 -13.83
CA SER A 233 -4.55 -24.11 -14.42
C SER A 233 -4.54 -25.22 -13.37
N PHE A 234 -4.03 -24.93 -12.17
CA PHE A 234 -3.98 -25.82 -11.00
C PHE A 234 -3.98 -24.97 -9.73
N PHE A 235 -4.14 -25.58 -8.54
CA PHE A 235 -4.33 -24.82 -7.28
C PHE A 235 -3.34 -25.17 -6.17
N GLU A 236 -2.50 -26.20 -6.36
CA GLU A 236 -1.37 -26.50 -5.49
C GLU A 236 -0.46 -25.27 -5.36
N GLY A 237 -0.07 -24.91 -4.14
CA GLY A 237 0.62 -23.66 -3.81
C GLY A 237 -0.33 -22.61 -3.20
N ILE A 238 -0.12 -21.35 -3.56
CA ILE A 238 -0.85 -20.21 -2.95
C ILE A 238 -1.65 -19.49 -4.02
N THR A 239 -2.96 -19.38 -3.82
CA THR A 239 -3.87 -18.64 -4.70
C THR A 239 -4.23 -17.29 -4.07
N PHE A 240 -3.97 -16.20 -4.77
CA PHE A 240 -4.41 -14.86 -4.38
C PHE A 240 -5.67 -14.49 -5.16
N ALA A 241 -6.74 -14.15 -4.45
CA ALA A 241 -8.04 -13.94 -5.08
C ALA A 241 -8.78 -12.72 -4.51
N THR A 242 -9.65 -12.13 -5.32
CA THR A 242 -10.68 -11.23 -4.81
C THR A 242 -11.92 -12.03 -4.41
N VAL A 243 -12.65 -11.56 -3.41
CA VAL A 243 -13.92 -12.20 -3.02
C VAL A 243 -14.91 -12.25 -4.18
N GLN A 244 -14.98 -11.19 -4.98
CA GLN A 244 -15.85 -11.16 -6.15
C GLN A 244 -15.50 -12.24 -7.17
N SER A 245 -14.22 -12.42 -7.49
CA SER A 245 -13.79 -13.47 -8.44
C SER A 245 -13.99 -14.87 -7.88
N LEU A 246 -13.84 -15.03 -6.57
CA LEU A 246 -14.08 -16.29 -5.88
C LEU A 246 -15.57 -16.66 -5.90
N SER A 247 -16.48 -15.74 -5.56
CA SER A 247 -17.93 -15.97 -5.55
C SER A 247 -18.49 -16.31 -6.93
N ASN A 248 -17.83 -15.86 -8.00
CA ASN A 248 -18.20 -16.16 -9.38
C ASN A 248 -17.52 -17.44 -9.92
N ALA A 249 -16.61 -18.04 -9.17
CA ALA A 249 -15.90 -19.23 -9.59
C ALA A 249 -16.71 -20.49 -9.23
N ASN A 250 -16.99 -21.31 -10.24
CA ASN A 250 -17.56 -22.64 -10.05
C ASN A 250 -16.45 -23.67 -9.83
N ASN A 251 -16.73 -24.74 -9.08
CA ASN A 251 -15.84 -25.88 -8.85
C ASN A 251 -14.48 -25.49 -8.23
N LEU A 252 -14.49 -24.59 -7.24
CA LEU A 252 -13.31 -24.30 -6.46
C LEU A 252 -12.85 -25.56 -5.69
N PRO A 253 -11.55 -25.83 -5.62
CA PRO A 253 -11.05 -26.89 -4.78
C PRO A 253 -11.20 -26.52 -3.30
N TYR A 254 -11.11 -27.53 -2.45
CA TYR A 254 -10.86 -27.32 -1.03
C TYR A 254 -9.48 -26.70 -0.79
N PHE A 255 -9.43 -25.69 0.07
CA PHE A 255 -8.20 -25.04 0.55
C PHE A 255 -7.95 -25.41 2.00
N ASP A 256 -6.70 -25.79 2.31
CA ASP A 256 -6.30 -26.20 3.66
C ASP A 256 -6.21 -25.00 4.62
N LEU A 257 -5.93 -23.82 4.07
CA LEU A 257 -5.81 -22.55 4.79
C LEU A 257 -6.39 -21.41 3.95
N VAL A 258 -7.28 -20.62 4.56
CA VAL A 258 -7.77 -19.36 4.01
C VAL A 258 -7.26 -18.21 4.88
N ILE A 259 -6.68 -17.22 4.23
CA ILE A 259 -6.19 -16.00 4.86
C ILE A 259 -6.99 -14.82 4.30
N VAL A 260 -7.45 -13.94 5.17
CA VAL A 260 -8.19 -12.74 4.80
C VAL A 260 -7.41 -11.51 5.24
N ASP A 261 -6.87 -10.76 4.27
CA ASP A 261 -6.34 -9.43 4.52
C ASP A 261 -7.48 -8.42 4.66
N GLU A 262 -7.26 -7.38 5.46
CA GLU A 262 -8.32 -6.43 5.85
C GLU A 262 -9.56 -7.16 6.40
N ALA A 263 -9.33 -8.10 7.32
CA ALA A 263 -10.33 -9.03 7.86
C ALA A 263 -11.60 -8.39 8.46
N HIS A 264 -11.61 -7.08 8.73
CA HIS A 264 -12.83 -6.35 9.10
C HIS A 264 -13.96 -6.45 8.04
N HIS A 265 -13.62 -6.80 6.80
CA HIS A 265 -14.62 -7.10 5.76
C HIS A 265 -15.40 -8.39 6.00
N LEU A 266 -14.90 -9.33 6.82
CA LEU A 266 -15.55 -10.62 7.12
C LEU A 266 -16.97 -10.47 7.67
N GLY A 267 -17.27 -9.37 8.37
CA GLY A 267 -18.60 -9.08 8.90
C GLY A 267 -19.63 -8.65 7.84
N ALA A 268 -19.24 -8.52 6.56
CA ALA A 268 -20.17 -8.17 5.49
C ALA A 268 -20.89 -9.42 4.98
N PRO A 269 -22.22 -9.38 4.74
CA PRO A 269 -22.99 -10.55 4.32
C PRO A 269 -22.43 -11.28 3.09
N GLY A 270 -21.94 -10.52 2.10
CA GLY A 270 -21.33 -11.10 0.90
C GLY A 270 -20.02 -11.84 1.19
N TYR A 271 -19.22 -11.34 2.13
CA TYR A 271 -17.94 -11.94 2.53
C TYR A 271 -18.17 -13.19 3.37
N SER A 272 -19.08 -13.14 4.36
CA SER A 272 -19.37 -14.28 5.24
C SER A 272 -19.88 -15.48 4.43
N LYS A 273 -20.80 -15.25 3.49
CA LYS A 273 -21.32 -16.30 2.59
C LYS A 273 -20.22 -16.99 1.79
N THR A 274 -19.26 -16.23 1.27
CA THR A 274 -18.14 -16.80 0.50
C THR A 274 -17.25 -17.67 1.39
N ILE A 275 -16.97 -17.25 2.62
CA ILE A 275 -16.16 -18.03 3.57
C ILE A 275 -16.90 -19.31 4.02
N GLU A 276 -18.20 -19.21 4.29
CA GLU A 276 -19.05 -20.38 4.60
C GLU A 276 -19.04 -21.41 3.47
N GLN A 277 -19.10 -20.96 2.20
CA GLN A 277 -19.03 -21.84 1.03
C GLN A 277 -17.67 -22.53 0.88
N LEU A 278 -16.57 -21.85 1.23
CA LEU A 278 -15.23 -22.45 1.20
C LEU A 278 -15.04 -23.51 2.29
N ASN A 279 -15.72 -23.34 3.43
CA ASN A 279 -15.62 -24.19 4.62
C ASN A 279 -14.18 -24.64 4.95
N PRO A 280 -13.24 -23.69 5.14
CA PRO A 280 -11.83 -24.03 5.32
C PRO A 280 -11.58 -24.67 6.69
N SER A 281 -10.64 -25.63 6.77
CA SER A 281 -10.22 -26.18 8.07
C SER A 281 -9.41 -25.20 8.89
N LYS A 282 -8.74 -24.24 8.22
CA LYS A 282 -7.96 -23.18 8.87
C LYS A 282 -8.31 -21.82 8.30
N LEU A 283 -8.59 -20.85 9.17
CA LEU A 283 -8.96 -19.49 8.79
C LEU A 283 -8.18 -18.44 9.58
N ILE A 284 -7.47 -17.56 8.87
CA ILE A 284 -6.70 -16.48 9.46
C ILE A 284 -7.27 -15.13 8.99
N GLY A 285 -7.49 -14.22 9.93
CA GLY A 285 -7.76 -12.82 9.63
C GLY A 285 -6.62 -11.93 10.07
N ILE A 286 -6.21 -11.01 9.20
CA ILE A 286 -5.28 -9.94 9.55
C ILE A 286 -5.90 -8.59 9.23
N THR A 287 -5.83 -7.64 10.16
CA THR A 287 -6.37 -6.29 9.94
C THR A 287 -5.58 -5.25 10.73
N ALA A 288 -5.61 -4.00 10.27
CA ALA A 288 -5.12 -2.87 11.07
C ALA A 288 -6.23 -2.27 11.95
N THR A 289 -7.47 -2.48 11.54
CA THR A 289 -8.66 -1.94 12.19
C THR A 289 -9.61 -3.11 12.41
N PRO A 290 -9.74 -3.66 13.63
CA PRO A 290 -10.69 -4.73 13.91
C PRO A 290 -12.15 -4.23 13.94
N TRP A 291 -12.32 -2.91 14.00
CA TRP A 291 -13.59 -2.24 14.23
C TRP A 291 -14.44 -2.13 12.96
N ARG A 292 -15.75 -2.29 13.13
CA ARG A 292 -16.76 -2.02 12.10
C ARG A 292 -18.00 -1.46 12.80
N ALA A 293 -18.60 -0.42 12.23
CA ALA A 293 -19.81 0.21 12.77
C ALA A 293 -21.06 -0.68 12.58
N GLU A 294 -21.11 -1.47 11.49
CA GLU A 294 -22.27 -2.29 11.14
C GLU A 294 -21.88 -3.76 10.87
N GLY A 295 -22.73 -4.72 11.22
CA GLY A 295 -22.54 -6.14 10.91
C GLY A 295 -21.94 -6.96 12.05
N THR A 296 -21.51 -8.18 11.74
CA THR A 296 -21.03 -9.13 12.75
C THR A 296 -19.59 -8.78 13.17
N PRO A 297 -19.28 -8.63 14.48
CA PRO A 297 -17.92 -8.41 14.95
C PRO A 297 -16.98 -9.52 14.49
N ILE A 298 -15.82 -9.18 13.94
CA ILE A 298 -14.86 -10.20 13.45
C ILE A 298 -14.41 -11.17 14.53
N THR A 299 -14.44 -10.73 15.80
CA THR A 299 -14.06 -11.54 16.96
C THR A 299 -15.05 -12.67 17.24
N SER A 300 -16.29 -12.60 16.76
CA SER A 300 -17.21 -13.73 16.86
C SER A 300 -16.95 -14.80 15.80
N ILE A 301 -16.24 -14.45 14.72
CA ILE A 301 -15.86 -15.38 13.64
C ILE A 301 -14.50 -16.01 13.92
N LEU A 302 -13.51 -15.21 14.33
CA LEU A 302 -12.10 -15.63 14.48
C LEU A 302 -11.63 -15.74 15.94
N GLY A 303 -12.50 -15.43 16.90
CA GLY A 303 -12.11 -15.29 18.30
C GLY A 303 -11.36 -13.99 18.61
N LYS A 304 -10.82 -13.90 19.82
CA LYS A 304 -10.00 -12.75 20.24
C LYS A 304 -8.69 -12.71 19.44
N PRO A 305 -8.11 -11.51 19.20
CA PRO A 305 -6.80 -11.41 18.58
C PRO A 305 -5.75 -12.22 19.34
N VAL A 306 -5.00 -13.07 18.64
CA VAL A 306 -3.88 -13.84 19.21
C VAL A 306 -2.66 -12.94 19.44
N PHE A 307 -2.59 -11.84 18.67
CA PHE A 307 -1.59 -10.80 18.78
C PHE A 307 -2.21 -9.44 18.43
N TYR A 308 -1.87 -8.42 19.21
CA TYR A 308 -2.30 -7.04 19.01
C TYR A 308 -1.09 -6.11 19.13
N MET A 309 -0.89 -5.26 18.12
CA MET A 309 0.02 -4.12 18.19
C MET A 309 -0.56 -2.95 17.40
N GLY A 310 -1.09 -1.96 18.10
CA GLY A 310 -1.59 -0.72 17.52
C GLY A 310 -0.46 0.25 17.20
N ILE A 311 -0.85 1.47 16.77
CA ILE A 311 0.10 2.55 16.50
C ILE A 311 0.80 2.96 17.81
N LYS A 312 0.06 3.00 18.91
CA LYS A 312 0.56 3.33 20.24
C LYS A 312 1.69 2.39 20.67
N GLU A 313 1.44 1.09 20.64
CA GLU A 313 2.43 0.08 21.04
C GLU A 313 3.63 0.10 20.07
N GLY A 314 3.37 0.23 18.76
CA GLY A 314 4.40 0.30 17.74
C GLY A 314 5.34 1.50 17.87
N LEU A 315 4.82 2.67 18.25
CA LEU A 315 5.63 3.87 18.53
C LEU A 315 6.41 3.72 19.84
N ALA A 316 5.75 3.29 20.91
CA ALA A 316 6.37 3.14 22.23
C ALA A 316 7.54 2.13 22.23
N GLN A 317 7.45 1.09 21.40
CA GLN A 317 8.49 0.08 21.25
C GLN A 317 9.51 0.41 20.14
N GLY A 318 9.40 1.58 19.49
CA GLY A 318 10.33 2.01 18.44
C GLY A 318 10.22 1.24 17.12
N TYR A 319 9.12 0.52 16.88
CA TYR A 319 8.86 -0.19 15.62
C TYR A 319 8.22 0.68 14.53
N LEU A 320 7.73 1.86 14.92
CA LEU A 320 7.23 2.92 14.05
C LEU A 320 8.07 4.20 14.25
N SER A 321 8.16 5.02 13.20
CA SER A 321 8.84 6.32 13.27
C SER A 321 8.05 7.27 14.15
N ASN A 322 8.74 8.06 14.97
CA ASN A 322 8.13 9.15 15.72
C ASN A 322 7.39 10.12 14.78
N VAL A 323 6.38 10.80 15.31
CA VAL A 323 5.53 11.74 14.56
C VAL A 323 5.73 13.13 15.14
N ASP A 324 5.89 14.13 14.27
CA ASP A 324 5.74 15.55 14.60
C ASP A 324 4.42 16.00 13.95
N TYR A 325 3.36 16.08 14.76
CA TYR A 325 2.01 16.39 14.27
C TYR A 325 1.73 17.88 14.48
N ARG A 326 1.38 18.58 13.40
CA ARG A 326 1.13 20.03 13.40
C ARG A 326 -0.25 20.31 12.84
N ILE A 327 -1.11 20.90 13.67
CA ILE A 327 -2.44 21.35 13.24
C ILE A 327 -2.37 22.83 12.94
N TYR A 328 -2.79 23.20 11.74
CA TYR A 328 -2.91 24.58 11.30
C TYR A 328 -4.38 24.98 11.38
N LEU A 329 -4.70 25.89 12.33
CA LEU A 329 -6.07 26.27 12.64
C LEU A 329 -6.58 27.46 11.81
N ASP A 330 -5.74 28.01 10.92
CA ASP A 330 -6.05 29.15 10.05
C ASP A 330 -7.25 28.87 9.12
N SER A 331 -7.54 27.59 8.85
CA SER A 331 -8.72 27.17 8.09
C SER A 331 -10.03 27.27 8.88
N ILE A 332 -10.04 27.59 10.16
CA ILE A 332 -11.28 27.52 10.97
C ILE A 332 -11.90 28.91 11.08
N ASP A 333 -13.15 29.03 10.67
CA ASP A 333 -13.94 30.24 10.93
C ASP A 333 -14.40 30.28 12.40
N TRP A 334 -13.54 30.79 13.28
CA TRP A 334 -13.83 30.95 14.71
C TRP A 334 -15.03 31.86 15.00
N LYS A 335 -15.40 32.75 14.08
CA LYS A 335 -16.59 33.60 14.23
C LYS A 335 -17.85 32.77 14.00
N LEU A 336 -17.84 31.89 13.01
CA LEU A 336 -18.92 30.95 12.75
C LEU A 336 -19.04 29.87 13.83
N VAL A 337 -17.93 29.40 14.41
CA VAL A 337 -17.95 28.48 15.58
C VAL A 337 -18.76 29.09 16.74
N LYS A 338 -18.55 30.38 17.03
CA LYS A 338 -19.25 31.10 18.11
C LYS A 338 -20.76 31.24 17.85
N SER A 339 -21.18 31.44 16.61
CA SER A 339 -22.61 31.59 16.26
C SER A 339 -23.34 30.25 16.10
N GLU A 340 -22.67 29.21 15.60
CA GLU A 340 -23.28 27.91 15.31
C GLU A 340 -23.29 26.96 16.52
N SER A 341 -22.53 27.26 17.59
CA SER A 341 -22.56 26.52 18.87
C SER A 341 -23.95 26.36 19.49
N GLN A 342 -24.89 27.25 19.16
CA GLN A 342 -26.26 27.22 19.67
C GLN A 342 -27.19 26.23 18.94
N TYR A 343 -26.78 25.70 17.78
CA TYR A 343 -27.59 24.81 16.96
C TYR A 343 -26.97 23.42 16.91
N GLY A 344 -27.78 22.39 17.20
CA GLY A 344 -27.34 21.00 17.05
C GLY A 344 -27.10 20.70 15.57
N TYR A 345 -25.83 20.67 15.17
CA TYR A 345 -25.39 20.24 13.85
C TYR A 345 -24.66 18.90 13.95
N THR A 346 -24.73 18.11 12.87
CA THR A 346 -23.92 16.89 12.80
C THR A 346 -22.46 17.23 12.49
N ILE A 347 -21.54 16.32 12.83
CA ILE A 347 -20.09 16.51 12.63
C ILE A 347 -19.75 16.80 11.15
N GLY A 348 -20.42 16.11 10.22
CA GLY A 348 -20.24 16.35 8.79
C GLY A 348 -20.70 17.74 8.35
N GLN A 349 -21.79 18.25 8.91
CA GLN A 349 -22.31 19.59 8.61
C GLN A 349 -21.42 20.69 9.20
N LEU A 350 -20.94 20.51 10.43
CA LEU A 350 -20.00 21.41 11.10
C LEU A 350 -18.69 21.52 10.32
N ASN A 351 -18.07 20.40 9.94
CA ASN A 351 -16.82 20.41 9.19
C ASN A 351 -16.95 21.14 7.84
N LYS A 352 -18.10 21.01 7.14
CA LYS A 352 -18.35 21.73 5.87
C LYS A 352 -18.54 23.24 6.06
N LYS A 353 -19.11 23.65 7.18
CA LYS A 353 -19.39 25.06 7.48
C LYS A 353 -18.17 25.77 8.05
N LEU A 354 -17.43 25.12 8.95
CA LEU A 354 -16.38 25.74 9.77
C LEU A 354 -15.01 25.76 9.12
N ILE A 355 -14.73 24.87 8.16
CA ILE A 355 -13.41 24.76 7.52
C ILE A 355 -13.40 25.58 6.22
N ILE A 356 -12.79 26.75 6.28
CA ILE A 356 -12.46 27.62 5.16
C ILE A 356 -11.31 26.98 4.36
N PRO A 357 -11.39 26.93 3.02
CA PRO A 357 -10.24 26.56 2.18
C PRO A 357 -9.06 27.51 2.45
N ILE A 358 -7.95 26.96 2.94
CA ILE A 358 -6.69 27.72 3.04
C ILE A 358 -6.24 28.15 1.65
N ARG A 359 -5.62 29.33 1.57
CA ARG A 359 -4.98 29.78 0.34
C ARG A 359 -3.76 28.90 0.06
N ASP A 360 -3.73 28.27 -1.10
CA ASP A 360 -2.64 27.37 -1.49
C ASP A 360 -1.25 28.01 -1.34
N ASP A 361 -1.12 29.32 -1.59
CA ASP A 361 0.12 30.08 -1.41
C ASP A 361 0.62 30.08 0.05
N GLU A 362 -0.29 30.21 1.02
CA GLU A 362 0.05 30.18 2.46
C GLU A 362 0.47 28.78 2.89
N ALA A 363 -0.23 27.74 2.40
CA ALA A 363 0.13 26.36 2.65
C ALA A 363 1.53 26.05 2.09
N ILE A 364 1.84 26.48 0.86
CA ILE A 364 3.15 26.29 0.24
C ILE A 364 4.25 27.02 1.01
N HIS A 365 3.99 28.25 1.49
CA HIS A 365 4.94 29.00 2.29
C HIS A 365 5.34 28.24 3.57
N LYS A 366 4.34 27.74 4.31
CA LYS A 366 4.55 26.94 5.52
C LYS A 366 5.22 25.60 5.22
N ILE A 367 4.82 24.93 4.13
CA ILE A 367 5.47 23.68 3.69
C ILE A 367 6.96 23.92 3.44
N ARG A 368 7.32 25.03 2.80
CA ARG A 368 8.72 25.37 2.54
C ARG A 368 9.52 25.57 3.81
N GLU A 369 9.00 26.37 4.73
CA GLU A 369 9.65 26.62 6.03
C GLU A 369 9.96 25.30 6.76
N VAL A 370 8.98 24.39 6.81
CA VAL A 370 9.14 23.09 7.47
C VAL A 370 10.06 22.15 6.68
N TYR A 371 9.99 22.17 5.35
CA TYR A 371 10.82 21.34 4.48
C TYR A 371 12.31 21.69 4.60
N ASP A 372 12.63 22.99 4.52
CA ASP A 372 14.00 23.50 4.54
C ASP A 372 14.65 23.34 5.91
N SER A 373 13.90 23.55 6.99
CA SER A 373 14.38 23.42 8.37
C SER A 373 14.66 21.97 8.81
N ASN A 374 14.09 20.98 8.12
CA ASN A 374 14.15 19.59 8.55
C ASN A 374 14.80 18.63 7.52
N ASN A 375 15.42 19.16 6.46
CA ASN A 375 16.14 18.38 5.44
C ASN A 375 15.33 17.18 4.89
N ARG A 376 14.04 17.40 4.63
CA ARG A 376 13.10 16.36 4.20
C ARG A 376 13.33 15.98 2.75
N ARG A 377 13.01 14.75 2.36
CA ARG A 377 13.27 14.26 1.00
C ARG A 377 11.99 14.01 0.23
N ARG A 378 11.06 13.29 0.84
CA ARG A 378 9.85 12.79 0.15
C ARG A 378 8.57 13.13 0.90
N CYS A 379 7.67 13.83 0.21
CA CYS A 379 6.45 14.40 0.74
C CYS A 379 5.23 13.92 -0.05
N ILE A 380 4.13 13.59 0.65
CA ILE A 380 2.82 13.35 0.03
C ILE A 380 1.86 14.44 0.46
N VAL A 381 1.12 14.97 -0.51
CA VAL A 381 0.05 15.95 -0.29
C VAL A 381 -1.29 15.30 -0.61
N PHE A 382 -2.20 15.27 0.36
CA PHE A 382 -3.58 14.82 0.18
C PHE A 382 -4.48 16.01 -0.15
N SER A 383 -4.85 16.13 -1.41
CA SER A 383 -5.66 17.19 -2.00
C SER A 383 -7.16 16.82 -2.05
N PRO A 384 -8.08 17.80 -1.95
CA PRO A 384 -9.53 17.59 -2.00
C PRO A 384 -10.06 17.07 -3.35
N SER A 385 -9.38 17.36 -4.46
CA SER A 385 -9.82 16.94 -5.80
C SER A 385 -8.64 16.68 -6.73
N GLN A 386 -8.90 15.97 -7.85
CA GLN A 386 -7.86 15.70 -8.86
C GLN A 386 -7.36 16.99 -9.51
N ILE A 387 -8.27 17.95 -9.73
CA ILE A 387 -7.94 19.27 -10.28
C ILE A 387 -7.03 20.01 -9.30
N HIS A 388 -7.36 19.99 -8.00
CA HIS A 388 -6.53 20.62 -6.98
C HIS A 388 -5.15 19.95 -6.85
N ALA A 389 -5.08 18.61 -6.92
CA ALA A 389 -3.80 17.90 -6.91
C ALA A 389 -2.89 18.34 -8.07
N GLN A 390 -3.45 18.57 -9.26
CA GLN A 390 -2.73 19.03 -10.44
C GLN A 390 -2.30 20.51 -10.33
N SER A 391 -3.18 21.40 -9.85
CA SER A 391 -2.85 22.81 -9.65
C SER A 391 -1.80 22.97 -8.55
N PHE A 392 -1.98 22.34 -7.40
CA PHE A 392 -1.06 22.42 -6.27
C PHE A 392 0.33 21.86 -6.61
N ALA A 393 0.41 20.76 -7.37
CA ALA A 393 1.69 20.27 -7.89
C ALA A 393 2.37 21.30 -8.82
N SER A 394 1.61 22.08 -9.57
CA SER A 394 2.14 23.14 -10.43
C SER A 394 2.62 24.34 -9.62
N ASP A 395 1.95 24.69 -8.54
CA ASP A 395 2.33 25.80 -7.66
C ASP A 395 3.56 25.45 -6.81
N LEU A 396 3.68 24.20 -6.35
CA LEU A 396 4.91 23.66 -5.76
C LEU A 396 6.09 23.75 -6.74
N ARG A 397 5.89 23.40 -8.02
CA ARG A 397 6.92 23.55 -9.06
C ARG A 397 7.31 24.99 -9.29
N ARG A 398 6.34 25.91 -9.34
CA ARG A 398 6.61 27.35 -9.50
C ARG A 398 7.42 27.91 -8.33
N SER A 399 7.22 27.34 -7.16
CA SER A 399 7.99 27.71 -5.96
C SER A 399 9.42 27.12 -5.98
N GLY A 400 9.73 26.17 -6.86
CA GLY A 400 11.07 25.59 -7.03
C GLY A 400 11.22 24.16 -6.48
N PHE A 401 10.14 23.50 -6.08
CA PHE A 401 10.17 22.08 -5.74
C PHE A 401 10.01 21.19 -6.98
N THR A 402 10.50 19.96 -6.91
CA THR A 402 10.14 18.92 -7.88
C THR A 402 8.84 18.24 -7.42
N ALA A 403 7.73 18.50 -8.12
CA ALA A 403 6.42 17.98 -7.75
C ALA A 403 5.68 17.36 -8.94
N ALA A 404 4.90 16.32 -8.65
CA ALA A 404 3.99 15.67 -9.59
C ALA A 404 2.63 15.40 -8.93
N SER A 405 1.58 15.34 -9.74
CA SER A 405 0.28 14.84 -9.30
C SER A 405 0.12 13.39 -9.72
N LEU A 406 -0.55 12.59 -8.91
CA LEU A 406 -1.08 11.30 -9.33
C LEU A 406 -2.61 11.30 -9.14
N THR A 407 -3.32 10.78 -10.13
CA THR A 407 -4.77 10.53 -10.13
C THR A 407 -5.10 9.06 -10.46
N ASN A 408 -6.34 8.64 -10.17
CA ASN A 408 -6.82 7.31 -10.56
C ASN A 408 -6.93 7.15 -12.08
N THR A 409 -6.94 8.26 -12.83
CA THR A 409 -7.01 8.28 -14.29
C THR A 409 -5.64 8.20 -14.96
N ASP A 410 -4.54 8.34 -14.21
CA ASP A 410 -3.21 8.25 -14.79
C ASP A 410 -2.90 6.86 -15.32
N GLU A 411 -2.28 6.84 -16.49
CA GLU A 411 -1.77 5.62 -17.11
C GLU A 411 -0.76 4.92 -16.18
N PRO A 412 -0.74 3.57 -16.16
CA PRO A 412 0.23 2.80 -15.36
C PRO A 412 1.69 3.22 -15.59
N THR A 413 2.00 3.69 -16.80
CA THR A 413 3.33 4.14 -17.24
C THR A 413 3.76 5.42 -16.51
N ILE A 414 2.89 6.43 -16.50
CA ILE A 414 3.07 7.70 -15.81
C ILE A 414 3.19 7.43 -14.31
N ARG A 415 2.31 6.58 -13.76
CA ARG A 415 2.35 6.17 -12.35
C ARG A 415 3.67 5.48 -12.00
N PHE A 416 4.15 4.54 -12.83
CA PHE A 416 5.44 3.88 -12.63
C PHE A 416 6.57 4.91 -12.60
N LYS A 417 6.60 5.82 -13.58
CA LYS A 417 7.67 6.80 -13.75
C LYS A 417 7.73 7.73 -12.54
N ILE A 418 6.60 8.32 -12.16
CA ILE A 418 6.49 9.22 -11.01
C ILE A 418 6.90 8.50 -9.72
N LEU A 419 6.37 7.30 -9.45
CA LEU A 419 6.72 6.56 -8.24
C LEU A 419 8.20 6.12 -8.21
N SER A 420 8.79 5.79 -9.36
CA SER A 420 10.21 5.43 -9.44
C SER A 420 11.11 6.64 -9.25
N GLN A 421 10.74 7.78 -9.82
CA GLN A 421 11.43 9.05 -9.62
C GLN A 421 11.29 9.54 -8.17
N PHE A 422 10.13 9.37 -7.56
CA PHE A 422 9.89 9.64 -6.14
C PHE A 422 10.74 8.72 -5.24
N ALA A 423 10.77 7.41 -5.54
CA ALA A 423 11.64 6.47 -4.83
C ALA A 423 13.13 6.86 -4.91
N ALA A 424 13.56 7.35 -6.09
CA ALA A 424 14.92 7.82 -6.36
C ALA A 424 15.19 9.27 -5.91
N ASN A 425 14.26 9.90 -5.19
CA ASN A 425 14.36 11.29 -4.72
C ASN A 425 14.55 12.35 -5.83
N LYS A 426 14.09 12.07 -7.04
CA LYS A 426 14.04 13.02 -8.17
C LYS A 426 12.77 13.86 -8.18
N ILE A 427 11.72 13.38 -7.50
CA ILE A 427 10.48 14.10 -7.20
C ILE A 427 10.39 14.18 -5.69
N GLN A 428 10.24 15.39 -5.17
CA GLN A 428 10.11 15.67 -3.73
C GLN A 428 8.65 15.59 -3.26
N PHE A 429 7.69 16.00 -4.09
CA PHE A 429 6.27 16.03 -3.73
C PHE A 429 5.40 15.22 -4.69
N ILE A 430 4.53 14.37 -4.15
CA ILE A 430 3.40 13.79 -4.89
C ILE A 430 2.09 14.31 -4.31
N CYS A 431 1.30 14.98 -5.13
CA CYS A 431 -0.07 15.38 -4.79
C CYS A 431 -1.07 14.32 -5.24
N VAL A 432 -1.93 13.85 -4.34
CA VAL A 432 -2.93 12.82 -4.59
C VAL A 432 -4.27 13.14 -3.94
N VAL A 433 -5.33 12.47 -4.40
CA VAL A 433 -6.61 12.43 -3.68
C VAL A 433 -6.68 11.16 -2.84
N ASP A 434 -6.84 10.00 -3.48
CA ASP A 434 -7.15 8.73 -2.81
C ASP A 434 -6.31 7.52 -3.27
N ILE A 435 -5.39 7.68 -4.24
CA ILE A 435 -4.65 6.57 -4.87
C ILE A 435 -3.90 5.70 -3.86
N PHE A 436 -3.51 6.27 -2.72
CA PHE A 436 -2.74 5.56 -1.70
C PHE A 436 -3.59 4.83 -0.66
N ASN A 437 -4.91 4.90 -0.76
CA ASN A 437 -5.79 4.21 0.17
C ASN A 437 -5.74 2.69 -0.05
N GLU A 438 -5.56 2.20 -1.30
CA GLU A 438 -5.65 0.77 -1.60
C GLU A 438 -4.69 0.32 -2.73
N GLY A 439 -3.56 -0.29 -2.37
CA GLY A 439 -2.80 -1.15 -3.28
C GLY A 439 -1.55 -0.56 -3.96
N VAL A 440 -1.22 0.71 -3.75
CA VAL A 440 0.01 1.31 -4.29
C VAL A 440 1.13 1.23 -3.24
N ASP A 441 2.23 0.55 -3.57
CA ASP A 441 3.42 0.53 -2.74
C ASP A 441 4.15 1.87 -2.85
N VAL A 442 3.94 2.73 -1.85
CA VAL A 442 4.55 4.05 -1.79
C VAL A 442 5.90 3.93 -1.10
N PRO A 443 6.97 4.48 -1.70
CA PRO A 443 8.27 4.61 -1.04
C PRO A 443 8.14 5.31 0.33
N ASP A 444 9.10 5.08 1.22
CA ASP A 444 9.11 5.70 2.55
C ASP A 444 9.01 7.22 2.45
N VAL A 445 8.06 7.80 3.17
CA VAL A 445 7.83 9.25 3.20
C VAL A 445 8.21 9.86 4.53
N ASP A 446 8.68 11.10 4.45
CA ASP A 446 9.20 11.88 5.58
C ASP A 446 8.22 12.96 6.02
N MET A 447 7.31 13.37 5.12
CA MET A 447 6.31 14.39 5.39
C MET A 447 4.97 14.02 4.74
N LEU A 448 3.89 14.22 5.50
CA LEU A 448 2.51 14.13 5.03
C LEU A 448 1.83 15.49 5.19
N VAL A 449 1.15 15.94 4.15
CA VAL A 449 0.40 17.20 4.15
C VAL A 449 -1.06 16.89 3.85
N PHE A 450 -1.96 17.27 4.76
CA PHE A 450 -3.41 17.13 4.58
C PHE A 450 -4.03 18.47 4.23
N LEU A 451 -4.48 18.62 2.99
CA LEU A 451 -5.21 19.81 2.49
C LEU A 451 -6.73 19.54 2.38
N ARG A 452 -7.19 18.38 2.85
CA ARG A 452 -8.60 18.01 2.91
C ARG A 452 -8.92 17.29 4.21
N VAL A 453 -10.18 17.42 4.63
CA VAL A 453 -10.70 16.67 5.77
C VAL A 453 -10.81 15.21 5.39
N THR A 454 -10.18 14.33 6.16
CA THR A 454 -10.33 12.88 6.01
C THR A 454 -11.33 12.40 7.06
N HIS A 455 -12.61 12.35 6.69
CA HIS A 455 -13.70 12.00 7.62
C HIS A 455 -13.62 10.56 8.13
N SER A 456 -13.18 9.64 7.27
CA SER A 456 -13.01 8.24 7.63
C SER A 456 -11.72 8.06 8.43
N ARG A 457 -11.89 7.72 9.72
CA ARG A 457 -10.79 7.40 10.65
C ARG A 457 -9.90 6.28 10.10
N ARG A 458 -10.48 5.25 9.48
CA ARG A 458 -9.75 4.14 8.86
C ARG A 458 -8.82 4.61 7.75
N ILE A 459 -9.32 5.45 6.84
CA ILE A 459 -8.53 5.99 5.73
C ILE A 459 -7.39 6.87 6.27
N PHE A 460 -7.68 7.70 7.28
CA PHE A 460 -6.67 8.54 7.93
C PHE A 460 -5.53 7.71 8.55
N VAL A 461 -5.86 6.66 9.32
CA VAL A 461 -4.87 5.75 9.92
C VAL A 461 -4.05 5.00 8.86
N GLN A 462 -4.68 4.61 7.75
CA GLN A 462 -3.98 3.99 6.63
C GLN A 462 -2.99 4.96 5.96
N GLN A 463 -3.40 6.21 5.73
CA GLN A 463 -2.57 7.28 5.15
C GLN A 463 -1.40 7.63 6.07
N LEU A 464 -1.68 7.87 7.36
CA LEU A 464 -0.66 8.15 8.36
C LEU A 464 0.36 7.01 8.48
N GLY A 465 -0.12 5.77 8.52
CA GLY A 465 0.73 4.58 8.61
C GLY A 465 1.67 4.36 7.42
N ARG A 466 1.50 5.07 6.29
CA ARG A 466 2.51 5.13 5.22
C ARG A 466 3.72 5.96 5.64
N GLY A 467 3.50 7.03 6.40
CA GLY A 467 4.55 7.87 6.99
C GLY A 467 5.22 7.26 8.22
N LEU A 468 4.58 6.33 8.93
CA LEU A 468 5.14 5.72 10.14
C LEU A 468 6.20 4.63 9.88
N ARG A 469 6.42 4.21 8.63
CA ARG A 469 7.42 3.19 8.29
C ARG A 469 8.83 3.67 8.61
N LEU A 470 9.60 2.89 9.38
CA LEU A 470 11.02 3.17 9.65
C LEU A 470 11.83 3.18 8.35
N SER A 471 12.75 4.14 8.22
CA SER A 471 13.67 4.25 7.09
C SER A 471 15.04 4.72 7.58
N PRO A 472 16.17 4.20 7.06
CA PRO A 472 17.52 4.63 7.50
C PRO A 472 17.81 6.11 7.28
N THR A 473 17.04 6.77 6.42
CA THR A 473 17.19 8.19 6.08
C THR A 473 16.19 9.09 6.82
N LYS A 474 15.44 8.55 7.78
CA LYS A 474 14.34 9.24 8.45
C LYS A 474 14.34 8.99 9.95
N ASP A 475 14.38 10.09 10.72
CA ASP A 475 14.29 10.05 12.17
C ASP A 475 12.83 10.11 12.66
N ASN A 476 12.01 10.93 12.02
CA ASN A 476 10.58 11.10 12.29
C ASN A 476 9.79 11.46 11.02
N VAL A 477 8.47 11.30 11.06
CA VAL A 477 7.56 11.83 10.05
C VAL A 477 6.92 13.13 10.53
N ILE A 478 6.92 14.17 9.69
CA ILE A 478 6.15 15.39 9.95
C ILE A 478 4.78 15.26 9.31
N VAL A 479 3.74 15.58 10.07
CA VAL A 479 2.37 15.67 9.58
C VAL A 479 1.91 17.12 9.69
N MET A 480 1.61 17.73 8.55
CA MET A 480 1.03 19.07 8.47
C MET A 480 -0.45 18.95 8.12
N ASP A 481 -1.31 19.21 9.09
CA ASP A 481 -2.75 19.10 8.94
C ASP A 481 -3.39 20.48 8.82
N PHE A 482 -3.68 20.88 7.59
CA PHE A 482 -4.34 22.13 7.23
C PHE A 482 -5.87 21.98 7.15
N ALA A 483 -6.39 20.76 7.32
CA ALA A 483 -7.82 20.48 7.23
C ALA A 483 -8.23 19.53 8.35
N ALA A 484 -7.77 19.85 9.56
CA ALA A 484 -8.08 19.08 10.75
C ALA A 484 -9.60 19.01 10.96
N ASP A 485 -10.09 17.80 11.26
CA ASP A 485 -11.51 17.60 11.57
C ASP A 485 -11.78 18.19 12.95
N ILE A 486 -12.98 18.74 13.18
CA ILE A 486 -13.38 19.29 14.48
C ILE A 486 -13.16 18.31 15.64
N ARG A 487 -13.29 17.01 15.41
CA ARG A 487 -12.97 15.96 16.41
C ARG A 487 -11.49 15.91 16.78
N ARG A 488 -10.61 16.10 15.80
CA ARG A 488 -9.15 16.14 16.00
C ARG A 488 -8.74 17.42 16.70
N ILE A 489 -9.41 18.52 16.35
CA ILE A 489 -9.22 19.82 16.99
C ILE A 489 -9.69 19.77 18.45
N HIS A 490 -10.88 19.21 18.72
CA HIS A 490 -11.41 19.04 20.07
C HIS A 490 -10.48 18.19 20.94
N ALA A 491 -10.06 17.02 20.45
CA ALA A 491 -9.11 16.20 21.16
C ALA A 491 -7.79 16.95 21.41
N ALA A 492 -7.33 17.78 20.47
CA ALA A 492 -6.12 18.58 20.65
C ALA A 492 -6.28 19.59 21.79
N PHE A 493 -7.46 20.19 21.93
CA PHE A 493 -7.77 21.14 23.00
C PHE A 493 -8.00 20.47 24.36
N ASP A 494 -8.75 19.36 24.44
CA ASP A 494 -8.95 18.63 25.71
C ASP A 494 -7.61 18.25 26.36
N LEU A 495 -6.63 17.89 25.54
CA LEU A 495 -5.30 17.52 25.99
C LEU A 495 -4.42 18.72 26.35
N LEU A 496 -4.68 19.89 25.78
CA LEU A 496 -4.04 21.15 26.18
C LEU A 496 -4.59 21.66 27.52
N ASP A 497 -5.86 21.41 27.83
CA ASP A 497 -6.50 21.85 29.09
C ASP A 497 -6.18 20.91 30.26
N ASN A 498 -5.84 19.65 30.00
CA ASN A 498 -5.48 18.66 31.02
C ASN A 498 -3.98 18.59 31.37
N GLN A 499 -3.12 19.45 30.78
CA GLN A 499 -1.68 19.52 31.09
C GLN A 499 -1.38 20.77 31.94
N ASP A 500 -0.78 20.57 33.12
CA ASP A 500 -0.28 21.65 33.99
C ASP A 500 0.67 22.60 33.23
N ASP A 501 0.51 23.89 33.55
CA ASP A 501 0.94 25.15 32.91
C ASP A 501 2.39 25.32 32.36
N ASN A 502 3.26 24.30 32.31
CA ASN A 502 4.70 24.58 32.23
C ASN A 502 5.47 24.29 30.94
N PHE A 503 4.95 23.62 29.89
CA PHE A 503 5.81 23.30 28.74
C PHE A 503 5.12 23.20 27.36
N VAL A 504 4.21 24.13 27.05
CA VAL A 504 3.75 24.33 25.66
C VAL A 504 3.86 25.81 25.33
N GLU A 505 4.67 26.13 24.32
CA GLU A 505 4.78 27.50 23.81
C GLU A 505 3.46 27.87 23.09
N ARG A 506 2.47 28.32 23.86
CA ARG A 506 1.21 28.88 23.36
C ARG A 506 1.51 30.26 22.80
N LEU A 507 1.71 30.36 21.48
CA LEU A 507 1.73 31.65 20.79
C LEU A 507 0.30 32.21 20.69
N PRO A 508 0.02 33.43 21.17
CA PRO A 508 -1.29 34.03 21.03
C PRO A 508 -1.47 34.60 19.62
N LEU A 509 -2.73 34.61 19.14
CA LEU A 509 -3.28 35.33 17.97
C LEU A 509 -3.36 34.54 16.63
N PRO A 510 -4.05 35.08 15.59
CA PRO A 510 -5.16 34.51 14.82
C PRO A 510 -4.74 33.49 13.75
N HIS A 511 -3.46 33.10 13.77
CA HIS A 511 -2.77 32.19 12.85
C HIS A 511 -2.10 31.07 13.67
N ALA A 512 -2.90 30.36 14.46
CA ALA A 512 -2.40 29.42 15.45
C ALA A 512 -1.94 28.11 14.79
N VAL A 513 -0.67 27.77 15.01
CA VAL A 513 -0.11 26.44 14.75
C VAL A 513 0.02 25.74 16.09
N VAL A 514 -0.67 24.62 16.25
CA VAL A 514 -0.47 23.77 17.43
C VAL A 514 0.57 22.73 17.06
N ASN A 515 1.78 22.91 17.61
CA ASN A 515 2.91 22.02 17.42
C ASN A 515 2.99 21.02 18.57
N PHE A 516 2.96 19.73 18.25
CA PHE A 516 3.20 18.67 19.23
C PHE A 516 4.61 18.10 18.98
N ILE A 517 5.62 18.66 19.67
CA ILE A 517 7.03 18.28 19.53
C ILE A 517 7.51 17.78 20.91
N ASP A 518 7.29 16.48 21.17
CA ASP A 518 7.91 15.67 22.25
C ASP A 518 7.36 15.74 23.71
N ARG A 519 7.50 14.60 24.43
CA ARG A 519 6.84 14.11 25.69
C ARG A 519 5.31 14.27 25.80
N SER A 520 4.76 15.43 25.46
CA SER A 520 3.31 15.70 25.37
C SER A 520 2.65 15.06 24.14
N MET A 521 3.45 14.74 23.11
CA MET A 521 3.11 13.78 22.05
C MET A 521 2.58 12.46 22.65
N GLY A 522 3.14 12.07 23.80
CA GLY A 522 2.83 10.94 24.67
C GLY A 522 1.39 10.84 25.15
N ASN A 523 0.71 11.98 25.28
CA ASN A 523 -0.68 12.00 25.69
C ASN A 523 -1.58 12.40 24.54
N PHE A 524 -1.33 13.47 23.75
CA PHE A 524 -2.34 13.89 22.76
C PHE A 524 -2.57 12.86 21.66
N PHE A 525 -1.52 12.54 20.92
CA PHE A 525 -1.62 11.60 19.80
C PHE A 525 -1.93 10.19 20.31
N TYR A 526 -1.42 9.79 21.48
CA TYR A 526 -1.69 8.46 22.05
C TYR A 526 -3.06 8.34 22.71
N GLU A 527 -3.59 9.35 23.38
CA GLU A 527 -4.96 9.39 23.91
C GLU A 527 -5.92 9.51 22.75
N TRP A 528 -5.68 10.39 21.76
CA TRP A 528 -6.52 10.41 20.57
C TRP A 528 -6.54 9.06 19.87
N ILE A 529 -5.38 8.41 19.65
CA ILE A 529 -5.29 7.05 19.09
C ILE A 529 -5.86 5.97 20.03
N ALA A 530 -5.77 6.10 21.36
CA ALA A 530 -6.27 5.13 22.33
C ALA A 530 -7.79 5.24 22.54
N ASP A 531 -8.31 6.46 22.52
CA ASP A 531 -9.73 6.79 22.49
C ASP A 531 -10.38 6.30 21.19
N LEU A 532 -9.62 6.11 20.09
CA LEU A 532 -10.11 5.36 18.92
C LEU A 532 -10.50 3.91 19.26
N GLY A 533 -10.00 3.35 20.37
CA GLY A 533 -10.39 2.02 20.86
C GLY A 533 -11.61 2.03 21.80
N ASN A 534 -11.88 3.16 22.48
CA ASN A 534 -12.93 3.28 23.51
C ASN A 534 -14.19 4.03 23.04
N ILE A 535 -14.08 4.95 22.07
CA ILE A 535 -15.21 5.76 21.58
C ILE A 535 -15.89 5.01 20.43
N GLN A 536 -16.73 4.03 20.81
CA GLN A 536 -17.40 3.09 19.92
C GLN A 536 -18.62 3.63 19.16
N ASP A 537 -19.16 4.81 19.48
CA ASP A 537 -20.56 5.10 19.09
C ASP A 537 -20.83 6.34 18.22
N TYR A 538 -19.82 7.16 17.87
CA TYR A 538 -20.12 8.41 17.15
C TYR A 538 -20.24 8.20 15.63
N GLU A 539 -21.45 7.86 15.17
CA GLU A 539 -21.88 7.95 13.76
C GLU A 539 -21.79 9.40 13.23
N GLU A 540 -21.71 9.56 11.89
CA GLU A 540 -21.69 10.90 11.25
C GLU A 540 -22.96 11.72 11.53
N ASP A 541 -24.04 11.06 11.97
CA ASP A 541 -25.35 11.63 12.27
C ASP A 541 -25.51 12.10 13.72
N GLU A 542 -24.51 11.93 14.58
CA GLU A 542 -24.59 12.45 15.94
C GLU A 542 -24.42 13.98 15.99
N LEU A 543 -25.38 14.61 16.67
CA LEU A 543 -25.41 16.05 16.92
C LEU A 543 -24.39 16.38 18.00
N VAL A 544 -23.33 17.12 17.63
CA VAL A 544 -22.33 17.57 18.60
C VAL A 544 -22.72 18.96 19.12
N ARG A 545 -22.85 19.09 20.43
CA ARG A 545 -22.85 20.40 21.09
C ARG A 545 -21.41 20.83 21.27
N LEU A 546 -21.02 21.91 20.60
CA LEU A 546 -19.70 22.52 20.81
C LEU A 546 -19.55 22.90 22.29
N PRO A 547 -18.37 22.68 22.91
CA PRO A 547 -18.12 23.19 24.25
C PRO A 547 -18.34 24.71 24.25
N ILE A 548 -18.94 25.21 25.32
CA ILE A 548 -19.06 26.65 25.55
C ILE A 548 -17.64 27.13 25.87
N LEU A 549 -16.92 27.57 24.84
CA LEU A 549 -15.62 28.22 25.01
C LEU A 549 -15.85 29.48 25.86
N ASP A 550 -15.36 29.49 27.10
CA ASP A 550 -15.45 30.67 27.97
C ASP A 550 -14.66 31.81 27.30
N PRO A 551 -15.33 32.89 26.86
CA PRO A 551 -14.67 33.99 26.17
C PRO A 551 -13.60 34.68 27.03
N ASN A 552 -13.65 34.51 28.35
CA ASN A 552 -12.70 35.13 29.28
C ASN A 552 -11.38 34.37 29.42
N GLN A 553 -11.28 33.13 28.90
CA GLN A 553 -10.03 32.36 28.89
C GLN A 553 -9.14 32.66 27.68
N PHE A 554 -9.65 33.40 26.68
CA PHE A 554 -8.93 33.70 25.45
C PHE A 554 -9.00 35.21 25.15
N ASN A 555 -7.85 35.89 25.23
CA ASN A 555 -7.72 37.29 24.80
C ASN A 555 -7.87 37.38 23.27
N PHE A 556 -9.08 37.64 22.80
CA PHE A 556 -9.34 38.01 21.42
C PHE A 556 -9.10 39.53 21.26
N PRO A 557 -8.25 39.98 20.33
CA PRO A 557 -8.19 41.41 19.99
C PRO A 557 -9.50 41.86 19.35
N GLU A 558 -9.94 43.07 19.69
CA GLU A 558 -11.10 43.76 19.11
C GLU A 558 -10.98 43.95 17.59
#